data_AF-A0A940HXK0-F1
#
_entry.id   AF-A0A940HXK0-F1
#
_cell.length_a   1.000
_cell.length_b   1.000
_cell.length_c   1.000
_cell.angle_alpha   90.00
_cell.angle_beta   90.00
_cell.angle_gamma   90.00
#
_symmetry.space_group_name_H-M   'P 1'
#
loop_
_entity.id
_entity.type
_entity.pdbx_description
1 polymer ?
#
loop_
_entity_poly.entity_id
_entity_poly.type
_entity_poly.pdbx_seq_one_letter_code
_entity_poly.pdbx_strand_id
1 'polypeptide(L)' 'NAENNFQYDIDKLFVKEAYCGKSIVMKRFRPRAKGRASPIKKPYSNVTIILSDKLRKLEDHGTKS' A
#
# COMPACT_ATOMS: atom_id res chain seq x y z
N ASN A 1 -3.06 14.50 6.88
CA ASN A 1 -3.91 14.58 5.66
C ASN A 1 -5.38 14.45 6.04
N ALA A 2 -5.84 13.30 6.58
CA ALA A 2 -7.22 13.15 7.05
C ALA A 2 -7.62 14.20 8.12
N GLU A 3 -6.75 14.46 9.09
CA GLU A 3 -6.95 15.51 10.10
C GLU A 3 -6.76 16.92 9.49
N ASN A 4 -5.55 17.22 8.99
CA ASN A 4 -5.23 18.58 8.55
C ASN A 4 -6.06 19.12 7.37
N ASN A 5 -6.46 18.26 6.42
CA ASN A 5 -7.14 18.68 5.20
C ASN A 5 -8.66 18.45 5.22
N PHE A 6 -9.16 17.55 6.06
CA PHE A 6 -10.59 17.21 6.13
C PHE A 6 -11.18 17.31 7.55
N GLN A 7 -10.38 17.74 8.54
CA GLN A 7 -10.75 17.91 9.95
C GLN A 7 -11.45 16.67 10.54
N TYR A 8 -11.06 15.47 10.11
CA TYR A 8 -11.54 14.24 10.73
C TYR A 8 -10.97 14.06 12.13
N ASP A 9 -11.79 13.51 13.02
CA ASP A 9 -11.39 13.13 14.37
C ASP A 9 -10.53 11.86 14.32
N ILE A 10 -9.30 11.95 14.84
CA ILE A 10 -8.30 10.88 14.79
C ILE A 10 -8.82 9.64 15.53
N ASP A 11 -9.56 9.85 16.62
CA ASP A 11 -10.01 8.76 17.50
C ASP A 11 -11.16 7.95 16.89
N LYS A 12 -11.87 8.52 15.90
CA LYS A 12 -12.96 7.86 15.17
C LYS A 12 -12.51 7.19 13.87
N LEU A 13 -11.31 7.52 13.39
CA LEU A 13 -10.79 7.06 12.12
C LEU A 13 -10.26 5.62 12.23
N PHE A 14 -10.65 4.77 11.29
CA PHE A 14 -10.15 3.39 11.20
C PHE A 14 -9.57 3.07 9.83
N VAL A 15 -8.67 2.08 9.79
CA VAL A 15 -8.10 1.57 8.54
C VAL A 15 -9.15 0.71 7.84
N LYS A 16 -9.67 1.20 6.72
CA LYS A 16 -10.61 0.45 5.89
C LYS A 16 -9.88 -0.62 5.09
N GLU A 17 -8.81 -0.23 4.42
CA GLU A 17 -8.02 -1.10 3.55
C GLU A 17 -6.55 -0.70 3.66
N ALA A 18 -5.67 -1.71 3.70
CA ALA A 18 -4.24 -1.52 3.63
C ALA A 18 -3.64 -2.62 2.74
N TYR A 19 -2.92 -2.23 1.71
CA TYR A 19 -2.28 -3.17 0.81
C TYR A 19 -0.92 -2.67 0.33
N CYS A 20 -0.08 -3.64 -0.04
CA CYS A 20 1.28 -3.41 -0.50
C CYS A 20 1.40 -3.90 -1.95
N GLY A 21 1.52 -2.95 -2.87
CA GLY A 21 1.70 -3.22 -4.30
C GLY A 21 3.16 -3.42 -4.67
N LYS A 22 3.40 -4.22 -5.72
CA LYS A 22 4.72 -4.30 -6.36
C LYS A 22 5.04 -2.97 -7.04
N SER A 23 6.25 -2.47 -6.83
CA SER A 23 6.78 -1.29 -7.50
C SER A 23 8.04 -1.65 -8.29
N ILE A 24 8.75 -0.65 -8.77
CA ILE A 24 9.95 -0.83 -9.58
C ILE A 24 10.99 -1.70 -8.85
N VAL A 25 11.65 -2.58 -9.60
CA VAL A 25 12.77 -3.38 -9.08
C VAL A 25 14.03 -2.93 -9.78
N MET A 26 14.91 -2.26 -9.04
CA MET A 26 16.17 -1.81 -9.61
C MET A 26 17.16 -2.97 -9.76
N LYS A 27 17.79 -3.07 -10.94
CA LYS A 27 18.84 -4.05 -11.22
C LYS A 27 20.22 -3.42 -10.97
N ARG A 28 21.07 -4.10 -10.21
CA ARG A 28 22.48 -3.74 -9.96
C ARG A 28 23.36 -4.97 -10.16
N PHE A 29 24.65 -4.79 -10.36
CA PHE A 29 25.60 -5.89 -10.40
C PHE A 29 26.42 -5.94 -9.12
N ARG A 30 26.84 -7.14 -8.72
CA ARG A 30 27.83 -7.36 -7.67
C ARG A 30 29.04 -8.07 -8.29
N PRO A 31 30.25 -7.54 -8.11
CA PRO A 31 31.46 -8.23 -8.56
C PRO A 31 31.65 -9.54 -7.80
N ARG A 32 32.15 -10.56 -8.50
CA ARG A 32 32.47 -11.90 -8.00
C ARG A 32 33.87 -12.31 -8.48
N ALA A 33 34.39 -13.40 -7.91
CA ALA A 33 35.68 -13.95 -8.28
C ALA A 33 35.77 -14.27 -9.79
N LYS A 34 37.00 -14.27 -10.32
CA LYS A 34 37.31 -14.55 -11.74
C LYS A 34 36.60 -13.62 -12.73
N GLY A 35 36.49 -12.33 -12.40
CA GLY A 35 35.90 -11.31 -13.30
C GLY A 35 34.40 -11.47 -13.55
N ARG A 36 33.69 -12.28 -12.76
CA ARG A 36 32.25 -12.51 -12.94
C ARG A 36 31.43 -11.40 -12.30
N ALA A 37 30.28 -11.07 -12.89
CA ALA A 37 29.29 -10.19 -12.29
C ALA A 37 27.98 -10.95 -12.08
N SER A 38 27.40 -10.86 -10.88
CA SER A 38 26.08 -11.42 -10.59
C SER A 38 25.05 -10.31 -10.41
N PRO A 39 23.80 -10.48 -10.87
CA PRO A 39 22.76 -9.49 -10.67
C PRO A 39 22.27 -9.46 -9.21
N ILE A 40 21.96 -8.28 -8.72
CA ILE A 40 21.21 -8.01 -7.48
C ILE A 40 19.96 -7.23 -7.87
N LYS A 41 18.81 -7.63 -7.31
CA LYS A 41 17.54 -6.90 -7.41
C LYS A 41 17.31 -6.11 -6.12
N LYS A 42 16.97 -4.83 -6.25
CA LYS A 42 16.56 -3.96 -5.14
C LYS A 42 15.06 -3.65 -5.33
N PRO A 43 14.16 -4.39 -4.65
CA PRO A 43 12.73 -4.20 -4.82
C PRO A 43 12.25 -2.96 -4.06
N TYR A 44 11.35 -2.21 -4.68
CA TYR A 44 10.53 -1.22 -4.02
C TYR A 44 9.07 -1.70 -4.00
N SER A 45 8.31 -1.15 -3.07
CA SER A 45 6.88 -1.42 -2.94
C SER A 45 6.14 -0.12 -2.71
N ASN A 46 4.90 -0.08 -3.18
CA ASN A 46 4.00 1.05 -2.94
C ASN A 46 3.01 0.62 -1.87
N VAL A 47 3.04 1.32 -0.72
CA VAL A 47 2.13 1.05 0.39
C VAL A 47 0.98 2.05 0.30
N THR A 48 -0.26 1.53 0.24
CA THR A 48 -1.48 2.34 0.23
C THR A 48 -2.29 2.02 1.47
N ILE A 49 -2.66 3.07 2.20
CA ILE A 49 -3.49 2.99 3.41
C ILE A 49 -4.71 3.87 3.19
N ILE A 50 -5.90 3.29 3.33
CA ILE A 50 -7.18 3.96 3.17
C ILE A 50 -7.86 4.02 4.52
N LEU A 51 -8.24 5.22 4.94
CA LEU A 51 -8.88 5.51 6.22
C LEU A 51 -10.37 5.83 6.00
N SER A 52 -11.22 5.44 6.94
CA SER A 52 -12.65 5.77 6.94
C SER A 52 -13.12 6.11 8.34
N ASP A 53 -14.17 6.93 8.44
CA ASP A 53 -14.76 7.41 9.69
C ASP A 53 -16.10 6.69 10.00
N LYS A 54 -16.62 5.89 9.04
CA LYS A 54 -17.93 5.25 9.16
C LYS A 54 -17.83 3.73 9.34
N LEU A 55 -18.30 3.26 10.48
CA LEU A 55 -18.81 1.89 10.70
C LEU A 55 -20.11 1.69 9.90
N ARG A 56 -20.13 2.05 8.61
CA ARG A 56 -21.27 1.84 7.74
C ARG A 56 -21.30 0.36 7.43
N LYS A 57 -22.20 -0.36 8.12
CA LYS A 57 -22.81 -1.58 7.60
C LYS A 57 -23.02 -1.36 6.10
N LEU A 58 -22.41 -2.23 5.30
CA LEU A 58 -22.82 -2.42 3.92
C LEU A 58 -24.30 -2.79 4.00
N GLU A 59 -25.19 -1.83 3.74
CA GLU A 59 -26.54 -2.18 3.36
C GLU A 59 -26.41 -2.80 1.97
N ASP A 60 -26.37 -4.13 1.96
CA ASP A 60 -26.52 -4.93 0.76
C ASP A 60 -27.88 -4.57 0.16
N HIS A 61 -27.91 -3.61 -0.76
CA HIS A 61 -29.04 -3.42 -1.64
C HIS A 61 -29.13 -4.68 -2.50
N GLY A 62 -29.94 -5.62 -2.02
CA GLY A 62 -30.10 -6.95 -2.60
C GLY A 62 -30.31 -6.87 -4.12
N THR A 63 -29.72 -7.82 -4.83
CA THR A 63 -30.07 -8.13 -6.22
C THR A 63 -31.58 -8.21 -6.33
N LYS A 64 -32.19 -7.23 -7.00
CA LYS A 64 -33.57 -7.38 -7.49
C LYS A 64 -33.57 -8.59 -8.42
N SER A 65 -34.46 -9.54 -8.13
CA SER A 65 -34.79 -10.69 -8.98
C SER A 65 -35.09 -10.27 -10.42
#